data_AF-A0A7X1WN35-F1
#
_entry.id   AF-A0A7X1WN35-F1
#
_cell.length_a   1.000
_cell.length_b   1.000
_cell.length_c   1.000
_cell.angle_alpha   90.00
_cell.angle_beta   90.00
_cell.angle_gamma   90.00
#
_symmetry.space_group_name_H-M   'P 1'
#
loop_
_entity.id
_entity.type
_entity.pdbx_description
1 polymer ?
#
loop_
_entity_poly.entity_id
_entity_poly.type
_entity_poly.pdbx_seq_one_letter_code
_entity_poly.pdbx_strand_id
1 'polypeptide(L)'
;MEAGHFSPAGSSYHSILLVRGDSGVQALSELRGGKVALNDPASTSGVLIPNTEFSDAVGEPLERFFSAQVYAGSHDRALDALLAGRVDAAFVAGTRADEYLNIGRIDRDTLRVL
;
A
#
# COMPACT_ATOMS: atom_id res chain seq x y z
N MET A 1 22.86 0.51 -5.36
CA MET A 1 21.83 0.03 -4.42
C MET A 1 21.03 -1.02 -5.15
N GLU A 2 20.98 -2.25 -4.63
CA GLU A 2 20.24 -3.36 -5.26
C GLU A 2 18.72 -3.16 -5.13
N ALA A 3 17.94 -3.85 -5.97
CA ALA A 3 16.49 -3.87 -5.86
C ALA A 3 16.08 -4.64 -4.60
N GLY A 4 15.12 -4.09 -3.85
CA GLY A 4 14.41 -4.81 -2.80
C GLY A 4 13.40 -5.78 -3.38
N HIS A 5 12.78 -6.60 -2.53
CA HIS A 5 11.70 -7.49 -2.95
C HIS A 5 10.48 -6.69 -3.43
N PHE A 6 10.21 -5.56 -2.77
CA PHE A 6 9.10 -4.65 -3.05
C PHE A 6 9.53 -3.35 -3.76
N SER A 7 10.83 -3.02 -3.76
CA SER A 7 11.35 -1.77 -4.32
C SER A 7 12.26 -2.01 -5.54
N PRO A 8 12.02 -1.35 -6.69
CA PRO A 8 12.98 -1.39 -7.79
C PRO A 8 14.30 -0.68 -7.43
N ALA A 9 15.41 -1.13 -8.02
CA ALA A 9 16.73 -0.54 -7.79
C ALA A 9 16.78 0.94 -8.21
N GLY A 10 17.14 1.82 -7.28
CA GLY A 10 17.47 3.22 -7.56
C GLY A 10 16.34 4.25 -7.37
N SER A 11 15.11 3.83 -7.06
CA SER A 11 13.99 4.75 -6.81
C SER A 11 13.59 4.76 -5.34
N SER A 12 13.91 5.83 -4.62
CA SER A 12 13.61 5.98 -3.19
C SER A 12 12.13 6.30 -2.88
N TYR A 13 11.26 6.39 -3.89
CA TYR A 13 9.92 6.99 -3.75
C TYR A 13 8.82 6.34 -4.62
N HIS A 14 8.82 5.01 -4.82
CA HIS A 14 7.64 4.33 -5.36
C HIS A 14 6.70 3.90 -4.22
N SER A 15 5.51 4.50 -4.18
CA SER A 15 4.38 3.99 -3.43
C SER A 15 3.82 2.76 -4.15
N ILE A 16 3.66 1.68 -3.42
CA ILE A 16 3.06 0.43 -3.89
C ILE A 16 1.79 0.15 -3.10
N LEU A 17 0.84 -0.54 -3.73
CA LEU A 17 -0.37 -1.01 -3.07
C LEU A 17 -0.13 -2.44 -2.55
N LEU A 18 -0.24 -2.62 -1.25
CA LEU A 18 -0.09 -3.93 -0.60
C LEU A 18 -1.42 -4.46 -0.09
N VAL A 19 -1.60 -5.77 -0.22
CA VAL A 19 -2.67 -6.55 0.40
C VAL A 19 -2.08 -7.69 1.21
N ARG A 20 -2.86 -8.26 2.14
CA ARG A 20 -2.43 -9.47 2.85
C ARG A 20 -2.39 -10.67 1.90
N GLY A 21 -1.34 -11.48 1.97
CA GLY A 21 -1.18 -12.67 1.12
C GLY A 21 -2.27 -13.73 1.35
N ASP A 22 -2.84 -13.78 2.56
CA ASP A 22 -3.92 -14.70 2.94
C ASP A 22 -5.34 -14.15 2.69
N SER A 23 -5.47 -12.93 2.15
CA SER A 23 -6.78 -12.32 1.85
C SER A 23 -7.51 -12.96 0.67
N GLY A 24 -6.81 -13.74 -0.15
CA GLY A 24 -7.32 -14.28 -1.41
C GLY A 24 -7.44 -13.25 -2.54
N VAL A 25 -7.17 -11.96 -2.27
CA VAL A 25 -7.18 -10.89 -3.27
C VAL A 25 -6.02 -11.06 -4.26
N GLN A 26 -6.35 -11.07 -5.54
CA GLN A 26 -5.41 -11.22 -6.65
C GLN A 26 -5.48 -10.06 -7.65
N ALA A 27 -6.56 -9.29 -7.65
CA ALA A 27 -6.73 -8.17 -8.55
C ALA A 27 -7.23 -6.92 -7.85
N LEU A 28 -6.85 -5.77 -8.39
CA LEU A 28 -7.25 -4.47 -7.89
C LEU A 28 -8.77 -4.32 -7.79
N SER A 29 -9.51 -4.83 -8.78
CA SER A 29 -10.99 -4.80 -8.83
C SER A 29 -11.67 -5.47 -7.63
N GLU A 30 -11.03 -6.44 -6.98
CA GLU A 30 -11.56 -7.14 -5.80
C GLU A 30 -11.49 -6.31 -4.53
N LEU A 31 -10.69 -5.24 -4.52
CA LEU A 31 -10.63 -4.27 -3.42
C LEU A 31 -11.75 -3.23 -3.46
N ARG A 32 -12.61 -3.27 -4.48
CA ARG A 32 -13.71 -2.30 -4.65
C ARG A 32 -14.67 -2.38 -3.48
N GLY A 33 -14.94 -1.23 -2.87
CA GLY A 33 -15.76 -1.11 -1.66
C GLY A 33 -15.04 -1.55 -0.38
N GLY A 34 -13.77 -1.95 -0.45
CA GLY A 34 -12.94 -2.24 0.72
C GLY A 34 -12.45 -0.99 1.42
N LYS A 35 -11.56 -1.17 2.39
CA LYS A 35 -10.90 -0.10 3.15
C LYS A 35 -9.44 -0.02 2.76
N VAL A 36 -8.95 1.20 2.53
CA VAL A 36 -7.55 1.44 2.21
C VAL A 36 -6.88 2.29 3.29
N ALA A 37 -5.66 1.92 3.68
CA ALA A 37 -4.80 2.78 4.49
C ALA A 37 -3.92 3.66 3.60
N LEU A 38 -3.91 4.95 3.90
CA LEU A 38 -3.05 5.95 3.28
C LEU A 38 -2.07 6.51 4.31
N ASN A 39 -0.90 6.96 3.84
CA ASN A 39 0.05 7.70 4.65
C ASN A 39 -0.43 9.16 4.87
N ASP A 40 0.38 9.93 5.59
CA ASP A 40 0.00 11.26 6.09
C ASP A 40 -0.52 12.21 4.98
N PRO A 41 -1.68 12.86 5.18
CA PRO A 41 -2.27 13.73 4.17
C PRO A 41 -1.51 15.05 3.95
N ALA A 42 -0.58 15.42 4.84
CA ALA A 42 0.11 16.71 4.81
C ALA A 42 1.35 16.75 3.90
N SER A 43 1.76 15.62 3.32
CA SER A 43 2.74 15.66 2.23
C SER A 43 2.00 15.96 0.94
N THR A 44 2.13 17.17 0.40
CA THR A 44 1.44 17.63 -0.82
C THR A 44 1.69 16.71 -2.03
N SER A 45 2.79 15.94 -2.02
CA SER A 45 3.09 14.89 -3.02
C SER A 45 2.60 13.48 -2.61
N GLY A 46 2.32 13.25 -1.33
CA GLY A 46 1.97 11.95 -0.75
C GLY A 46 0.51 11.53 -0.95
N VAL A 47 -0.41 12.48 -1.19
CA VAL A 47 -1.83 12.18 -1.51
C VAL A 47 -2.10 12.28 -3.00
N LEU A 48 -1.50 13.26 -3.69
CA LEU A 48 -1.74 13.51 -5.11
C LEU A 48 -1.22 12.36 -5.98
N ILE A 49 -0.02 11.84 -5.70
CA ILE A 49 0.55 10.75 -6.51
C ILE A 49 -0.30 9.48 -6.40
N PRO A 50 -0.60 8.91 -5.21
CA PRO A 50 -1.40 7.71 -5.16
C PRO A 50 -2.81 7.93 -5.68
N ASN A 51 -3.44 9.10 -5.50
CA ASN A 51 -4.78 9.31 -6.02
C ASN A 51 -4.80 9.47 -7.55
N THR A 52 -3.88 10.22 -8.14
CA THR A 52 -3.80 10.39 -9.60
C THR A 52 -3.38 9.10 -10.30
N GLU A 53 -2.29 8.46 -9.86
CA GLU A 53 -1.79 7.23 -10.48
C GLU A 53 -2.82 6.08 -10.32
N PHE A 54 -3.49 6.00 -9.17
CA PHE A 54 -4.57 5.05 -8.98
C PHE A 54 -5.77 5.38 -9.88
N SER A 55 -6.16 6.65 -9.97
CA SER A 55 -7.25 7.07 -10.84
C SER A 55 -6.96 6.78 -12.31
N ASP A 56 -5.72 6.96 -12.76
CA ASP A 56 -5.31 6.65 -14.12
C ASP A 56 -5.29 5.13 -14.38
N ALA A 57 -4.91 4.32 -13.38
CA ALA A 57 -4.88 2.86 -13.48
C ALA A 57 -6.29 2.23 -13.44
N VAL A 58 -7.19 2.77 -12.60
CA VAL A 58 -8.52 2.18 -12.33
C VAL A 58 -9.64 2.90 -13.08
N GLY A 59 -9.41 4.14 -13.53
CA GLY A 59 -10.41 5.00 -14.17
C GLY A 59 -11.34 5.71 -13.17
N GLU A 60 -11.05 5.66 -11.87
CA GLU A 60 -11.86 6.31 -10.83
C GLU A 60 -11.02 6.71 -9.60
N PRO A 61 -11.44 7.76 -8.87
CA PRO A 61 -10.69 8.21 -7.71
C PRO A 61 -10.82 7.24 -6.53
N LEU A 62 -9.80 7.22 -5.66
CA LEU A 62 -9.73 6.36 -4.47
C LEU A 62 -10.99 6.46 -3.59
N GLU A 63 -11.55 7.67 -3.48
CA GLU A 63 -12.77 7.96 -2.72
C GLU A 63 -14.04 7.31 -3.27
N ARG A 64 -14.07 6.97 -4.56
CA ARG A 64 -15.17 6.24 -5.19
C ARG A 64 -14.92 4.74 -5.20
N PHE A 65 -13.66 4.33 -5.28
CA PHE A 65 -13.28 2.94 -5.33
C PHE A 65 -13.38 2.25 -3.97
N PHE A 66 -12.85 2.88 -2.93
CA PHE A 66 -12.83 2.34 -1.57
C PHE A 66 -14.00 2.91 -0.75
N SER A 67 -14.62 2.09 0.11
CA SER A 67 -15.69 2.56 1.00
C SER A 67 -15.17 3.42 2.15
N ALA A 68 -13.90 3.24 2.53
CA ALA A 68 -13.25 4.06 3.55
C ALA A 68 -11.75 4.23 3.28
N GLN A 69 -11.26 5.44 3.57
CA GLN A 69 -9.85 5.79 3.56
C GLN A 69 -9.38 6.04 5.00
N VAL A 70 -8.38 5.28 5.44
CA VAL A 70 -7.81 5.37 6.78
C VAL A 70 -6.44 6.04 6.70
N TYR A 71 -6.34 7.25 7.20
CA TYR A 71 -5.06 7.97 7.26
C TYR A 71 -4.29 7.52 8.49
N ALA A 72 -3.29 6.67 8.28
CA ALA A 72 -2.48 6.09 9.35
C ALA A 72 -1.37 7.05 9.84
N GLY A 73 -1.03 8.07 9.05
CA GLY A 73 0.00 9.08 9.34
C GLY A 73 1.45 8.59 9.16
N SER A 74 1.69 7.29 9.05
CA SER A 74 3.00 6.74 8.70
C SER A 74 2.88 5.40 7.96
N HIS A 75 3.92 5.04 7.20
CA HIS A 75 3.98 3.75 6.50
C HIS A 75 3.90 2.57 7.46
N ASP A 76 4.60 2.64 8.60
CA ASP A 76 4.60 1.57 9.61
C ASP A 76 3.20 1.32 10.15
N ARG A 77 2.44 2.39 10.46
CA ARG A 77 1.06 2.26 10.94
C ARG A 77 0.10 1.74 9.87
N ALA A 78 0.34 2.07 8.60
CA ALA A 78 -0.43 1.55 7.48
C ALA A 78 -0.19 0.04 7.30
N LEU A 79 1.08 -0.40 7.36
CA LEU A 79 1.46 -1.81 7.37
C LEU A 79 0.84 -2.54 8.56
N ASP A 80 0.95 -1.99 9.77
CA ASP A 80 0.39 -2.61 10.97
C ASP A 80 -1.14 -2.74 10.89
N ALA A 81 -1.83 -1.74 10.32
CA ALA A 81 -3.27 -1.79 10.09
C ALA A 81 -3.67 -2.86 9.08
N LEU A 82 -2.87 -3.03 8.01
CA LEU A 82 -3.07 -4.08 7.01
C LEU A 82 -2.85 -5.46 7.61
N LEU A 83 -1.72 -5.66 8.31
CA LEU A 83 -1.39 -6.92 8.98
C LEU A 83 -2.44 -7.30 10.04
N ALA A 84 -3.00 -6.32 10.75
CA ALA A 84 -4.08 -6.53 11.70
C ALA A 84 -5.46 -6.77 11.04
N GLY A 85 -5.57 -6.71 9.70
CA GLY A 85 -6.83 -6.86 8.98
C GLY A 85 -7.84 -5.75 9.23
N ARG A 86 -7.39 -4.57 9.66
CA ARG A 86 -8.26 -3.39 9.87
C ARG A 86 -8.61 -2.70 8.56
N VAL A 87 -7.73 -2.86 7.56
CA VAL A 87 -7.89 -2.42 6.18
C VAL A 87 -7.61 -3.58 5.24
N ASP A 88 -8.15 -3.50 4.03
CA ASP A 88 -8.00 -4.53 3.00
C ASP A 88 -6.75 -4.28 2.15
N ALA A 89 -6.34 -3.00 2.01
CA ALA A 89 -5.13 -2.61 1.31
C ALA A 89 -4.42 -1.43 1.99
N ALA A 90 -3.13 -1.25 1.72
CA ALA A 90 -2.34 -0.11 2.21
C ALA A 90 -1.36 0.40 1.15
N PHE A 91 -1.30 1.72 0.98
CA PHE A 91 -0.26 2.37 0.20
C PHE A 91 0.96 2.66 1.07
N VAL A 92 2.10 2.10 0.71
CA VAL A 92 3.37 2.34 1.41
C VAL A 92 4.54 2.41 0.45
N ALA A 93 5.63 3.04 0.90
CA ALA A 93 6.91 2.94 0.19
C ALA A 93 7.39 1.49 0.18
N GLY A 94 7.75 0.96 -1.00
CA GLY A 94 8.29 -0.40 -1.10
C GLY A 94 9.47 -0.64 -0.17
N THR A 95 10.30 0.38 0.07
CA THR A 95 11.49 0.29 0.93
C THR A 95 11.14 0.03 2.38
N ARG A 96 9.97 0.48 2.84
CA ARG A 96 9.45 0.19 4.18
C ARG A 96 8.92 -1.24 4.30
N ALA A 97 8.25 -1.74 3.27
CA ALA A 97 7.85 -3.14 3.22
C ALA A 97 9.08 -4.08 3.18
N ASP A 98 10.11 -3.71 2.41
CA ASP A 98 11.40 -4.40 2.39
C ASP A 98 12.09 -4.37 3.76
N GLU A 99 12.03 -3.25 4.47
CA GLU A 99 12.57 -3.16 5.84
C GLU A 99 11.86 -4.12 6.79
N TYR A 100 10.51 -4.19 6.75
CA TYR A 100 9.72 -5.14 7.54
C TYR A 100 10.11 -6.59 7.26
N LEU A 101 10.40 -6.93 6.00
CA LEU A 101 10.91 -8.24 5.60
C LEU A 101 12.34 -8.48 6.16
N ASN A 102 13.22 -7.49 6.03
CA ASN A 102 14.63 -7.60 6.44
C ASN A 102 14.80 -7.76 7.96
N ILE A 103 13.93 -7.14 8.77
CA ILE A 103 13.96 -7.27 10.24
C ILE A 103 13.13 -8.47 10.76
N GLY A 104 12.55 -9.27 9.87
CA GLY A 104 11.77 -10.45 10.23
C GLY A 104 10.40 -10.16 10.85
N ARG A 105 9.80 -9.00 10.56
CA ARG A 105 8.41 -8.70 11.00
C ARG A 105 7.35 -9.32 10.09
N ILE A 106 7.70 -9.57 8.84
CA ILE A 106 6.87 -10.26 7.85
C ILE A 106 7.74 -11.24 7.07
N ASP A 107 7.11 -12.24 6.46
CA ASP A 107 7.71 -13.11 5.46
C ASP A 107 7.32 -12.65 4.04
N ARG A 108 7.94 -13.24 3.02
CA ARG A 108 7.68 -12.91 1.60
C ARG A 108 6.22 -13.14 1.20
N ASP A 109 5.55 -14.09 1.83
CA ASP A 109 4.16 -14.45 1.53
C ASP A 109 3.14 -13.70 2.40
N THR A 110 3.58 -12.92 3.40
CA THR A 110 2.68 -12.21 4.30
C THR A 110 1.92 -11.10 3.57
N LEU A 111 2.58 -10.40 2.65
CA LEU A 111 2.02 -9.30 1.87
C LEU A 111 2.25 -9.52 0.37
N ARG A 112 1.30 -9.04 -0.44
CA ARG A 112 1.34 -9.10 -1.90
C ARG A 112 1.20 -7.70 -2.47
N VAL A 113 1.98 -7.40 -3.51
CA VAL A 113 1.81 -6.19 -4.33
C VAL A 113 0.71 -6.42 -5.37
N LEU A 114 -0.15 -5.43 -5.55
CA LEU A 114 -1.12 -5.36 -6.64
C LEU A 114 -0.74 -4.30 -7.67
#